data_AF-A0A847H0Q4-F1
#
_entry.id   AF-A0A847H0Q4-F1
#
_cell.length_a   1.000
_cell.length_b   1.000
_cell.length_c   1.000
_cell.angle_alpha   90.00
_cell.angle_beta   90.00
_cell.angle_gamma   90.00
#
_symmetry.space_group_name_H-M   'P 1'
#
loop_
_entity.id
_entity.type
_entity.pdbx_description
1 polymer ?
#
loop_
_entity_poly.entity_id
_entity_poly.type
_entity_poly.pdbx_seq_one_letter_code
_entity_poly.pdbx_strand_id
1 'polypeptide(L)' 'MIAHSDIEYTTEENEDGHDCDCVYATCRTTGCSVGPIWGHHERSIRRALATLSQECDCGGFHQVPKRRLQHDHS' A
#
# COMPACT_ATOMS: atom_id res chain seq x y z
N MET A 1 9.08 -1.82 16.69
CA MET A 1 7.67 -1.38 16.86
C MET A 1 6.88 -1.87 15.65
N ILE A 2 5.59 -2.20 15.77
CA ILE A 2 4.74 -2.49 14.59
C ILE A 2 3.95 -1.23 14.29
N ALA A 3 4.02 -0.75 13.05
CA ALA A 3 3.21 0.37 12.58
C ALA A 3 2.06 -0.14 11.73
N HIS A 4 0.86 0.40 11.97
CA HIS A 4 -0.31 0.05 11.18
C HIS A 4 -0.38 0.92 9.93
N SER A 5 -0.70 0.28 8.80
CA SER A 5 -0.89 0.95 7.53
C SER A 5 -2.26 0.65 6.94
N ASP A 6 -2.80 1.61 6.22
CA ASP A 6 -3.96 1.43 5.35
C ASP A 6 -3.48 1.19 3.91
N ILE A 7 -4.21 0.37 3.17
CA ILE A 7 -3.98 0.12 1.75
C ILE A 7 -5.16 0.69 0.99
N GLU A 8 -4.85 1.47 -0.02
CA GLU A 8 -5.80 1.95 -1.00
C GLU A 8 -5.54 1.22 -2.32
N TYR A 9 -6.60 0.68 -2.91
CA TYR A 9 -6.59 0.08 -4.23
C TYR A 9 -7.19 1.11 -5.18
N THR A 10 -6.47 1.47 -6.22
CA THR A 10 -6.93 2.42 -7.23
C THR A 10 -6.41 2.00 -8.60
N THR A 11 -6.81 2.74 -9.62
CA THR A 11 -6.34 2.55 -10.99
C THR A 11 -5.74 3.88 -11.44
N GLU A 12 -4.48 3.85 -11.90
CA GLU A 12 -3.76 5.03 -12.39
C GLU A 12 -3.25 4.78 -13.80
N GLU A 13 -3.16 5.82 -14.62
CA GLU A 13 -2.58 5.75 -15.96
C GLU A 13 -1.07 5.53 -15.86
N ASN A 14 -0.56 4.49 -16.52
CA ASN A 14 0.87 4.22 -16.58
C ASN A 14 1.57 5.06 -17.68
N GLU A 15 2.89 4.92 -17.79
CA GLU A 15 3.70 5.67 -18.77
C GLU A 15 3.34 5.36 -20.24
N ASP A 16 2.65 4.26 -20.51
CA ASP A 16 2.15 3.85 -21.83
C ASP A 16 0.73 4.38 -22.12
N GLY A 17 0.12 5.14 -21.22
CA GLY A 17 -1.25 5.66 -21.38
C GLY A 17 -2.34 4.61 -21.11
N HIS A 18 -2.02 3.58 -20.34
CA HIS A 18 -2.96 2.52 -19.96
C HIS A 18 -3.32 2.62 -18.48
N ASP A 19 -4.62 2.65 -18.19
CA ASP A 19 -5.16 2.51 -16.85
C ASP A 19 -4.76 1.15 -16.25
N CYS A 20 -3.94 1.20 -15.20
CA CYS A 20 -3.42 0.03 -14.53
C CYS A 20 -3.81 0.05 -13.05
N ASP A 21 -4.23 -1.10 -12.57
CA ASP A 21 -4.48 -1.34 -11.16
C ASP A 21 -3.20 -1.11 -10.35
N CYS A 22 -3.28 -0.32 -9.30
CA CYS A 22 -2.18 -0.03 -8.40
C CYS A 22 -2.63 0.07 -6.93
N VAL A 23 -1.67 -0.04 -6.03
CA VAL A 23 -1.89 0.11 -4.59
C VAL A 23 -1.03 1.22 -4.01
N TYR A 24 -1.62 1.93 -3.07
CA TYR A 24 -0.92 2.86 -2.18
C TYR A 24 -0.93 2.31 -0.76
N ALA A 25 0.18 2.46 -0.05
CA ALA A 25 0.26 2.14 1.37
C ALA A 25 0.52 3.40 2.17
N THR A 26 -0.32 3.66 3.17
CA THR A 26 -0.23 4.85 4.01
C THR A 26 -0.03 4.47 5.47
N CYS A 27 1.03 4.98 6.08
CA CYS A 27 1.31 4.86 7.50
C CYS A 27 0.27 5.63 8.31
N ARG A 28 -0.42 4.98 9.24
CA ARG A 28 -1.41 5.64 10.12
C ARG A 28 -0.79 6.52 11.21
N THR A 29 0.49 6.31 11.51
CA THR A 29 1.19 7.04 12.57
C THR A 29 1.68 8.39 12.10
N THR A 30 2.27 8.45 10.90
CA THR A 30 2.91 9.66 10.36
C THR A 30 2.19 10.25 9.16
N GLY A 31 1.30 9.48 8.51
CA GLY A 31 0.66 9.87 7.25
C GLY A 31 1.54 9.69 6.01
N CYS A 32 2.76 9.16 6.16
CA CYS A 32 3.64 8.84 5.04
C CYS A 32 2.96 7.84 4.11
N SER A 33 2.96 8.09 2.80
CA SER A 33 2.36 7.24 1.79
C SER A 33 3.38 6.87 0.72
N VAL A 34 3.24 5.67 0.16
CA VAL A 34 4.05 5.17 -0.96
C VAL A 34 3.15 4.56 -2.03
N GLY A 35 3.49 4.80 -3.30
CA GLY A 35 2.76 4.34 -4.48
C GLY A 35 2.95 5.30 -5.67
N PRO A 36 2.44 4.95 -6.87
CA PRO A 36 1.69 3.74 -7.17
C PRO A 36 2.59 2.49 -7.22
N ILE A 37 2.17 1.41 -6.55
CA ILE A 37 2.76 0.07 -6.75
C ILE A 37 1.82 -0.73 -7.63
N TRP A 38 2.26 -1.03 -8.85
CA TRP A 38 1.43 -1.71 -9.85
C TRP A 38 0.96 -3.12 -9.41
N GLY A 39 -0.32 -3.40 -9.67
CA GLY A 39 -1.08 -4.61 -9.33
C GLY A 39 -1.81 -4.54 -7.99
N HIS A 40 -2.96 -5.23 -7.88
CA HIS A 40 -3.75 -5.35 -6.64
C HIS A 40 -3.52 -6.65 -5.85
N HIS A 41 -2.55 -7.48 -6.26
CA HIS A 41 -2.29 -8.76 -5.61
C HIS A 41 -1.62 -8.58 -4.25
N GLU A 42 -1.71 -9.61 -3.39
CA GLU A 42 -1.04 -9.62 -2.08
C GLU A 42 0.47 -9.33 -2.18
N ARG A 43 1.11 -9.72 -3.29
CA ARG A 43 2.51 -9.39 -3.56
C ARG A 43 2.75 -7.89 -3.69
N SER A 44 1.86 -7.16 -4.35
CA SER A 44 1.93 -5.70 -4.51
C SER A 44 1.73 -5.00 -3.16
N ILE A 45 0.80 -5.49 -2.34
CA ILE A 45 0.60 -5.01 -0.97
C ILE A 45 1.87 -5.19 -0.12
N ARG A 46 2.46 -6.40 -0.15
CA ARG A 46 3.71 -6.69 0.58
C ARG A 46 4.86 -5.79 0.12
N ARG A 47 4.95 -5.49 -1.19
CA ARG A 47 5.92 -4.56 -1.74
C ARG A 47 5.67 -3.14 -1.23
N ALA A 48 4.43 -2.65 -1.28
CA ALA A 48 4.07 -1.34 -0.78
C ALA A 48 4.42 -1.17 0.71
N LEU A 49 4.13 -2.17 1.55
CA LEU A 49 4.49 -2.15 2.97
C LEU A 49 6.00 -2.20 3.22
N ALA A 50 6.74 -2.97 2.42
CA ALA A 50 8.19 -3.04 2.51
C ALA A 50 8.85 -1.72 2.08
N THR A 51 8.34 -1.08 1.03
CA THR A 51 8.75 0.26 0.60
C THR A 51 8.44 1.28 1.67
N LEU A 52 7.21 1.30 2.20
CA LEU A 52 6.81 2.18 3.29
C LEU A 52 7.69 2.01 4.54
N SER A 53 8.13 0.79 4.85
CA SER A 53 9.04 0.51 5.98
C SER A 53 10.47 1.01 5.78
N GLN A 54 10.86 1.27 4.53
CA GLN A 54 12.15 1.88 4.21
C GLN A 54 12.05 3.40 4.13
N GLU A 55 10.93 3.94 3.67
CA GLU A 55 10.74 5.38 3.47
C GLU A 55 10.14 6.11 4.67
N CYS A 56 9.39 5.42 5.54
CA CYS A 56 8.75 6.03 6.68
C CYS A 56 9.63 6.01 7.93
N ASP A 57 9.98 7.20 8.45
CA ASP A 57 10.73 7.40 9.70
C ASP A 57 9.93 7.07 11.00
N CYS A 58 8.80 6.38 10.92
CA CYS A 58 8.03 6.04 12.13
C CYS A 58 8.71 4.98 13.02
N GLY A 59 9.82 4.39 12.57
CA GLY A 59 10.57 3.37 13.31
C GLY A 59 9.81 2.04 13.47
N GLY A 60 8.73 1.86 12.72
CA GLY A 60 7.85 0.71 12.78
C GLY A 60 7.91 -0.15 11.52
N PHE A 61 7.81 -1.46 11.70
CA PHE A 61 7.61 -2.36 10.57
C PHE A 61 6.14 -2.29 10.14
N HIS A 62 5.87 -1.91 8.89
CA HIS A 62 4.51 -1.67 8.42
C HIS A 62 3.77 -2.98 8.11
N GLN A 63 2.58 -3.12 8.69
CA GLN A 63 1.70 -4.24 8.44
C GLN A 63 0.26 -3.77 8.25
N VAL A 64 -0.46 -4.50 7.41
CA VAL A 64 -1.91 -4.32 7.26
C VAL A 64 -2.65 -5.10 8.34
N PRO A 65 -3.69 -4.50 8.98
CA PRO A 65 -4.57 -5.25 9.85
C PRO A 65 -5.33 -6.31 9.03
N LYS A 66 -5.27 -7.57 9.46
CA LYS A 66 -5.89 -8.74 8.80
C LYS A 66 -7.39 -8.59 8.48
N ARG A 67 -8.08 -7.60 9.04
CA ARG A 67 -9.52 -7.36 8.86
C ARG A 67 -9.89 -6.53 7.63
N ARG A 68 -8.93 -5.88 6.95
CA ARG A 68 -9.21 -5.01 5.77
C ARG A 68 -8.97 -5.67 4.40
N LEU A 69 -8.48 -6.91 4.34
CA LEU A 69 -8.27 -7.64 3.08
C LEU A 69 -9.55 -8.25 2.50
N GLN A 70 -10.72 -8.11 3.14
CA GLN A 70 -11.97 -8.78 2.77
C GLN A 70 -13.07 -7.89 2.18
N HIS A 71 -12.84 -6.59 2.00
CA HIS A 71 -13.83 -5.69 1.39
C HIS A 71 -13.30 -5.10 0.09
N ASP A 72 -13.23 -5.91 -0.98
CA ASP A 72 -13.50 -5.43 -2.35
C ASP A 72 -13.72 -6.61 -3.32
N HIS A 73 -14.66 -7.48 -2.97
CA HIS A 73 -15.28 -8.39 -3.92
C HIS A 73 -16.80 -8.28 -3.71
N SER A 74 -17.43 -7.33 -4.37
CA SER A 74 -18.90 -7.27 -4.53
C SER A 74 -19.22 -6.80 -5.93
#